data_AF-N1J6X8-F1
#
_entry.id   AF-N1J6X8-F1
#
_cell.length_a   1.000
_cell.length_b   1.000
_cell.length_c   1.000
_cell.angle_alpha   90.00
_cell.angle_beta   90.00
_cell.angle_gamma   90.00
#
_symmetry.space_group_name_H-M   'P 1'
#
loop_
_entity.id
_entity.type
_entity.pdbx_description
1 polymer ?
#
loop_
_entity_poly.entity_id
_entity_poly.type
_entity_poly.pdbx_seq_one_letter_code
_entity_poly.pdbx_strand_id
1 'polypeptide(L)'
;MSLIARFNPINVQCRGFSGTATVLAKSTKQRLKFEHSAVPPYPYGPSQIYKQSNFGLYGTQKIRFGNMVSERNEIKTRRHWRPNVHQKELYSASLEKNIKIRITTRVLRTVRKVGGLDEYLLGEKAARIKELGMGGWKLRWRIMQTPTIRDRFNKQRKELGLPLVGLSPGASDELPENGQVIAEEIKTIDEQLLQGTTINMGQEEDLCEPEHPTAIQSPL
;
A
#
# COMPACT_ATOMS: atom_id res chain seq x y z
N MET A 1 36.24 68.78 -29.30
CA MET A 1 35.64 67.57 -29.91
C MET A 1 35.11 66.70 -28.78
N SER A 2 33.79 66.51 -28.73
CA SER A 2 33.08 65.75 -27.69
C SER A 2 33.22 64.24 -27.93
N LEU A 3 33.70 63.49 -26.93
CA LEU A 3 33.70 62.02 -26.94
C LEU A 3 32.56 61.52 -26.06
N ILE A 4 31.43 61.21 -26.67
CA ILE A 4 30.30 60.53 -26.02
C ILE A 4 30.67 59.04 -25.91
N ALA A 5 30.95 58.58 -24.70
CA ALA A 5 31.09 57.15 -24.41
C ALA A 5 29.72 56.47 -24.53
N ARG A 6 29.55 55.59 -25.52
CA ARG A 6 28.37 54.73 -25.65
C ARG A 6 28.45 53.65 -24.59
N PHE A 7 27.60 53.76 -23.56
CA PHE A 7 27.40 52.70 -22.59
C PHE A 7 26.68 51.54 -23.29
N ASN A 8 27.40 50.45 -23.56
CA ASN A 8 26.82 49.26 -24.16
C ASN A 8 26.17 48.45 -23.02
N PRO A 9 24.84 48.29 -22.96
CA PRO A 9 24.24 47.47 -21.93
C PRO A 9 24.64 46.02 -22.22
N ILE A 10 25.45 45.43 -21.34
CA ILE A 10 25.65 43.99 -21.29
C ILE A 10 24.26 43.40 -21.10
N ASN A 11 23.74 42.75 -22.15
CA ASN A 11 22.50 42.01 -22.07
C ASN A 11 22.76 40.81 -21.16
N VAL A 12 22.54 40.99 -19.87
CA VAL A 12 22.53 39.90 -18.91
C VAL A 12 21.23 39.16 -19.21
N GLN A 13 21.28 38.19 -20.13
CA GLN A 13 20.24 37.16 -20.18
C GLN A 13 20.25 36.45 -18.82
N CYS A 14 19.38 36.90 -17.92
CA CYS A 14 18.98 36.15 -16.76
C CYS A 14 18.43 34.82 -17.28
N ARG A 15 19.22 33.75 -17.17
CA ARG A 15 18.69 32.40 -17.31
C ARG A 15 17.71 32.21 -16.15
N GLY A 16 16.43 32.44 -16.40
CA GLY A 16 15.38 32.07 -15.47
C GLY A 16 15.57 30.58 -15.17
N PHE A 17 15.79 30.25 -13.90
CA PHE A 17 15.80 28.87 -13.47
C PHE A 17 14.41 28.33 -13.81
N SER A 18 14.32 27.53 -14.88
CA SER A 18 13.08 26.82 -15.21
C SER A 18 12.91 25.78 -14.10
N GLY A 19 12.21 26.18 -13.04
CA GLY A 19 11.69 25.26 -12.04
C GLY A 19 10.54 24.51 -12.69
N THR A 20 10.83 23.56 -13.58
CA THR A 20 9.85 22.52 -13.87
C THR A 20 9.48 21.92 -12.52
N ALA A 21 8.19 22.04 -12.16
CA ALA A 21 7.69 21.50 -10.91
C ALA A 21 8.12 20.04 -10.84
N THR A 22 9.03 19.71 -9.91
CA THR A 22 9.30 18.31 -9.60
C THR A 22 7.95 17.71 -9.28
N VAL A 23 7.49 16.74 -10.07
CA VAL A 23 6.31 15.93 -9.75
C VAL A 23 6.50 15.48 -8.31
N LEU A 24 5.73 16.09 -7.40
CA LEU A 24 5.96 15.98 -5.96
C LEU A 24 5.74 14.52 -5.58
N ALA A 25 6.82 13.78 -5.40
CA ALA A 25 6.75 12.41 -4.91
C ALA A 25 5.86 12.41 -3.66
N LYS A 26 4.70 11.76 -3.74
CA LYS A 26 3.71 11.72 -2.65
C LYS A 26 4.45 11.28 -1.40
N SER A 27 4.39 12.06 -0.31
CA SER A 27 5.03 11.66 0.95
C SER A 27 4.57 10.25 1.32
N THR A 28 5.45 9.41 1.87
CA THR A 28 5.08 8.04 2.28
C THR A 28 3.79 7.96 3.11
N LYS A 29 3.47 9.01 3.90
CA LYS A 29 2.20 9.12 4.63
C LYS A 29 1.01 9.40 3.70
N GLN A 30 1.16 10.31 2.75
CA GLN A 30 0.12 10.66 1.77
C GLN A 30 -0.15 9.48 0.82
N ARG A 31 0.90 8.81 0.35
CA ARG A 31 0.80 7.57 -0.40
C ARG A 31 0.04 6.50 0.39
N LEU A 32 0.38 6.30 1.67
CA LEU A 32 -0.33 5.34 2.51
C LEU A 32 -1.82 5.71 2.68
N LYS A 33 -2.14 7.00 2.90
CA LYS A 33 -3.53 7.47 2.99
C LYS A 33 -4.30 7.19 1.71
N PHE A 34 -3.70 7.45 0.54
CA PHE A 34 -4.27 7.17 -0.76
C PHE A 34 -4.52 5.67 -0.97
N GLU A 35 -3.53 4.81 -0.68
CA GLU A 35 -3.66 3.35 -0.85
C GLU A 35 -4.73 2.72 0.08
N HIS A 36 -5.09 3.40 1.17
CA HIS A 36 -5.96 2.93 2.24
C HIS A 36 -7.25 3.76 2.42
N SER A 37 -7.63 4.60 1.47
CA SER A 37 -8.89 5.36 1.54
C SER A 37 -10.12 4.44 1.59
N ALA A 38 -10.12 3.41 0.75
CA ALA A 38 -11.17 2.41 0.56
C ALA A 38 -11.32 1.39 1.71
N VAL A 39 -10.23 1.19 2.47
CA VAL A 39 -10.08 0.04 3.35
C VAL A 39 -10.50 0.43 4.76
N PRO A 40 -11.25 -0.43 5.50
CA PRO A 40 -11.55 -0.19 6.91
C PRO A 40 -10.29 0.12 7.73
N PRO A 41 -10.38 0.98 8.76
CA PRO A 41 -9.22 1.34 9.56
C PRO A 41 -8.61 0.09 10.23
N TYR A 42 -7.30 -0.07 10.08
CA TYR A 42 -6.57 -1.19 10.67
C TYR A 42 -6.48 -1.04 12.20
N PRO A 43 -6.82 -2.07 13.01
CA PRO A 43 -6.93 -1.94 14.47
C PRO A 43 -5.69 -1.38 15.19
N TYR A 44 -4.49 -1.69 14.69
CA TYR A 44 -3.23 -1.24 15.30
C TYR A 44 -2.63 0.00 14.63
N GLY A 45 -3.27 0.52 13.57
CA GLY A 45 -2.79 1.65 12.80
C GLY A 45 -1.48 1.43 12.05
N PRO A 46 -0.99 2.45 11.33
CA PRO A 46 0.23 2.36 10.55
C PRO A 46 1.48 2.38 11.41
N SER A 47 2.53 1.68 10.97
CA SER A 47 3.82 1.72 11.65
C SER A 47 4.48 3.10 11.49
N GLN A 48 4.84 3.71 12.63
CA GLN A 48 5.53 5.01 12.65
C GLN A 48 7.04 4.85 12.37
N ILE A 49 7.61 3.75 12.85
CA ILE A 49 9.02 3.39 12.67
C ILE A 49 9.12 2.38 11.53
N TYR A 50 10.15 2.54 10.69
CA TYR A 50 10.42 1.65 9.56
C TYR A 50 9.25 1.61 8.55
N LYS A 51 8.80 2.79 8.08
CA LYS A 51 7.60 3.00 7.24
C LYS A 51 7.52 2.12 6.00
N GLN A 52 8.64 1.64 5.47
CA GLN A 52 8.65 0.67 4.37
C GLN A 52 7.90 -0.63 4.70
N SER A 53 7.76 -1.01 5.99
CA SER A 53 6.98 -2.18 6.37
C SER A 53 5.48 -2.01 6.17
N ASN A 54 4.98 -0.77 6.00
CA ASN A 54 3.56 -0.54 5.74
C ASN A 54 3.14 -1.06 4.36
N PHE A 55 4.07 -1.11 3.38
CA PHE A 55 3.77 -1.45 1.98
C PHE A 55 4.05 -2.92 1.62
N GLY A 56 4.25 -3.81 2.61
CA GLY A 56 4.56 -5.22 2.36
C GLY A 56 4.34 -6.12 3.57
N LEU A 57 4.75 -7.38 3.47
CA LEU A 57 4.54 -8.40 4.50
C LEU A 57 5.81 -8.65 5.32
N TYR A 58 5.91 -7.98 6.47
CA TYR A 58 7.10 -7.98 7.33
C TYR A 58 6.97 -8.82 8.61
N GLY A 59 5.76 -9.23 9.02
CA GLY A 59 5.59 -10.12 10.17
C GLY A 59 6.16 -9.55 11.47
N THR A 60 5.90 -8.25 11.71
CA THR A 60 6.42 -7.45 12.84
C THR A 60 7.94 -7.19 12.81
N GLN A 61 8.68 -7.69 11.83
CA GLN A 61 10.11 -7.42 11.71
C GLN A 61 10.37 -5.96 11.32
N LYS A 62 11.28 -5.32 12.05
CA LYS A 62 11.72 -3.94 11.83
C LYS A 62 13.24 -3.89 11.90
N ILE A 63 13.82 -2.80 11.37
CA ILE A 63 15.24 -2.51 11.59
C ILE A 63 15.53 -2.44 13.09
N ARG A 64 16.62 -3.08 13.51
CA ARG A 64 17.14 -2.99 14.88
C ARG A 64 18.42 -2.18 14.87
N PHE A 65 18.67 -1.45 15.95
CA PHE A 65 19.88 -0.66 16.15
C PHE A 65 20.63 -1.17 17.36
N GLY A 66 21.95 -1.06 17.34
CA GLY A 66 22.81 -1.45 18.45
C GLY A 66 24.25 -1.01 18.19
N ASN A 67 25.19 -1.64 18.88
CA ASN A 67 26.60 -1.28 18.79
C ASN A 67 27.44 -2.47 18.29
N MET A 68 28.47 -2.18 17.52
CA MET A 68 29.64 -3.03 17.34
C MET A 68 30.61 -2.71 18.48
N VAL A 69 31.13 -3.72 19.16
CA VAL A 69 32.04 -3.58 20.30
C VAL A 69 33.40 -4.12 19.87
N SER A 70 34.47 -3.34 20.04
CA SER A 70 35.82 -3.83 19.78
C SER A 70 36.27 -4.81 20.88
N GLU A 71 37.03 -5.83 20.51
CA GLU A 71 37.41 -6.91 21.42
C GLU A 71 38.33 -6.45 22.56
N ARG A 72 39.29 -5.56 22.26
CA ARG A 72 40.30 -5.13 23.23
C ARG A 72 39.85 -3.96 24.11
N ASN A 73 39.30 -2.92 23.50
CA ASN A 73 39.06 -1.64 24.16
C ASN A 73 37.56 -1.38 24.41
N GLU A 74 36.69 -2.33 24.06
CA GLU A 74 35.22 -2.23 24.15
C GLU A 74 34.63 -0.95 23.52
N ILE A 75 35.30 -0.41 22.50
CA ILE A 75 34.86 0.81 21.82
C ILE A 75 33.55 0.50 21.08
N LYS A 76 32.51 1.29 21.38
CA LYS A 76 31.14 1.07 20.89
C LYS A 76 30.85 1.94 19.68
N THR A 77 30.70 1.33 18.51
CA THR A 77 30.33 2.00 17.25
C THR A 77 28.89 1.66 16.87
N ARG A 78 28.07 2.63 16.46
CA ARG A 78 26.66 2.38 16.08
C ARG A 78 26.56 1.50 14.84
N ARG A 79 25.64 0.53 14.88
CA ARG A 79 25.27 -0.33 13.74
C ARG A 79 23.78 -0.60 13.69
N HIS A 80 23.31 -1.18 12.59
CA HIS A 80 21.93 -1.63 12.42
C HIS A 80 21.86 -3.04 11.83
N TRP A 81 20.73 -3.70 12.05
CA TRP A 81 20.40 -4.99 11.46
C TRP A 81 19.07 -4.86 10.70
N ARG A 82 19.11 -5.13 9.40
CA ARG A 82 17.92 -5.13 8.54
C ARG A 82 17.32 -6.54 8.47
N PRO A 83 15.99 -6.66 8.41
CA PRO A 83 15.36 -7.93 8.07
C PRO A 83 15.71 -8.33 6.63
N ASN A 84 15.74 -9.64 6.36
CA ASN A 84 15.98 -10.14 5.01
C ASN A 84 14.68 -10.05 4.18
N VAL A 85 14.60 -9.04 3.32
CA VAL A 85 13.41 -8.69 2.53
C VAL A 85 13.69 -8.97 1.05
N HIS A 86 12.76 -9.66 0.40
CA HIS A 86 12.79 -9.91 -1.03
C HIS A 86 11.47 -9.50 -1.66
N GLN A 87 11.50 -9.12 -2.94
CA GLN A 87 10.29 -8.97 -3.75
C GLN A 87 9.98 -10.33 -4.38
N LYS A 88 8.79 -10.87 -4.10
CA LYS A 88 8.36 -12.18 -4.60
C LYS A 88 6.92 -12.12 -5.07
N GLU A 89 6.64 -12.96 -6.05
CA GLU A 89 5.29 -13.20 -6.55
C GLU A 89 4.70 -14.39 -5.80
N LEU A 90 3.49 -14.19 -5.28
CA LEU A 90 2.74 -15.18 -4.53
C LEU A 90 1.38 -15.36 -5.20
N TYR A 91 1.02 -16.60 -5.52
CA TYR A 91 -0.28 -16.93 -6.05
C TYR A 91 -1.36 -16.81 -4.98
N SER A 92 -2.45 -16.10 -5.30
CA SER A 92 -3.68 -16.06 -4.51
C SER A 92 -4.73 -16.91 -5.23
N ALA A 93 -5.24 -17.94 -4.55
CA ALA A 93 -6.23 -18.84 -5.12
C ALA A 93 -7.59 -18.14 -5.26
N SER A 94 -7.91 -17.23 -4.33
CA SER A 94 -9.19 -16.51 -4.31
C SER A 94 -9.31 -15.47 -5.43
N LEU A 95 -8.17 -14.89 -5.85
CA LEU A 95 -8.09 -13.89 -6.92
C LEU A 95 -7.61 -14.48 -8.25
N GLU A 96 -7.22 -15.76 -8.26
CA GLU A 96 -6.63 -16.49 -9.39
C GLU A 96 -5.42 -15.79 -10.04
N LYS A 97 -4.69 -14.98 -9.27
CA LYS A 97 -3.62 -14.10 -9.77
C LYS A 97 -2.37 -14.14 -8.90
N ASN A 98 -1.24 -13.84 -9.53
CA ASN A 98 0.05 -13.66 -8.85
C ASN A 98 0.18 -12.22 -8.33
N ILE A 99 0.44 -12.09 -7.03
CA ILE A 99 0.63 -10.80 -6.37
C ILE A 99 2.11 -10.62 -6.06
N LYS A 100 2.73 -9.55 -6.57
CA LYS A 100 4.13 -9.21 -6.30
C LYS A 100 4.22 -8.30 -5.09
N ILE A 101 4.82 -8.80 -4.02
CA ILE A 101 4.89 -8.09 -2.73
C ILE A 101 6.32 -8.15 -2.18
N ARG A 102 6.72 -7.11 -1.45
CA ARG A 102 7.92 -7.15 -0.59
C ARG A 102 7.62 -7.98 0.66
N ILE A 103 8.32 -9.10 0.81
CA ILE A 103 8.10 -10.08 1.88
C ILE A 103 9.41 -10.41 2.58
N THR A 104 9.35 -10.59 3.91
CA THR A 104 10.50 -11.11 4.67
C THR A 104 10.61 -12.63 4.54
N THR A 105 11.83 -13.18 4.60
CA THR A 105 12.03 -14.63 4.52
C THR A 105 11.32 -15.42 5.62
N ARG A 106 11.17 -14.84 6.82
CA ARG A 106 10.37 -15.44 7.91
C ARG A 106 8.90 -15.58 7.51
N VAL A 107 8.30 -14.52 6.96
CA VAL A 107 6.90 -14.56 6.52
C VAL A 107 6.73 -15.50 5.34
N LEU A 108 7.68 -15.54 4.39
CA LEU A 108 7.64 -16.48 3.27
C LEU A 108 7.63 -17.95 3.76
N ARG A 109 8.41 -18.28 4.80
CA ARG A 109 8.35 -19.60 5.44
C ARG A 109 6.99 -19.87 6.07
N THR A 110 6.39 -18.88 6.75
CA THR A 110 5.06 -19.02 7.34
C THR A 110 3.98 -19.24 6.30
N VAL A 111 4.01 -18.48 5.18
CA VAL A 111 3.08 -18.63 4.04
C VAL A 111 3.12 -20.07 3.51
N ARG A 112 4.32 -20.62 3.30
CA ARG A 112 4.48 -22.03 2.89
C ARG A 112 3.95 -23.00 3.94
N LYS A 113 4.16 -22.72 5.23
CA LYS A 113 3.69 -23.58 6.34
C LYS A 113 2.16 -23.62 6.44
N VAL A 114 1.48 -22.49 6.22
CA VAL A 114 0.01 -22.42 6.30
C VAL A 114 -0.69 -22.89 5.02
N GLY A 115 0.05 -23.07 3.92
CA GLY A 115 -0.48 -23.61 2.67
C GLY A 115 -0.89 -22.56 1.64
N GLY A 116 -0.54 -21.28 1.81
CA GLY A 116 -0.85 -20.26 0.81
C GLY A 116 -0.84 -18.82 1.34
N LEU A 117 -0.95 -17.85 0.43
CA LEU A 117 -1.05 -16.44 0.77
C LEU A 117 -2.40 -16.13 1.45
N ASP A 118 -3.49 -16.65 0.90
CA ASP A 118 -4.84 -16.37 1.39
C ASP A 118 -5.01 -16.85 2.83
N GLU A 119 -4.52 -18.06 3.14
CA GLU A 119 -4.61 -18.64 4.48
C GLU A 119 -3.69 -17.93 5.48
N TYR A 120 -2.62 -17.32 4.99
CA TYR A 120 -1.81 -16.42 5.81
C TYR A 120 -2.61 -15.17 6.20
N LEU A 121 -3.34 -14.56 5.26
CA LEU A 121 -4.08 -13.31 5.47
C LEU A 121 -5.38 -13.50 6.27
N LEU A 122 -6.08 -14.62 6.06
CA LEU A 122 -7.32 -14.97 6.75
C LEU A 122 -7.10 -15.46 8.19
N GLY A 123 -5.85 -15.62 8.64
CA GLY A 123 -5.58 -16.05 10.01
C GLY A 123 -6.27 -15.17 11.07
N GLU A 124 -7.02 -15.82 11.95
CA GLU A 124 -7.92 -15.17 12.92
C GLU A 124 -7.22 -14.69 14.18
N LYS A 125 -6.10 -15.33 14.55
CA LYS A 125 -5.38 -15.04 15.80
C LYS A 125 -4.95 -13.57 15.85
N ALA A 126 -5.11 -12.93 17.01
CA ALA A 126 -4.73 -11.53 17.23
C ALA A 126 -3.25 -11.24 16.85
N ALA A 127 -2.35 -12.19 17.14
CA ALA A 127 -0.94 -12.11 16.74
C ALA A 127 -0.77 -12.03 15.22
N ARG A 128 -1.58 -12.78 14.44
CA ARG A 128 -1.54 -12.73 12.98
C ARG A 128 -2.00 -11.37 12.47
N ILE A 129 -3.10 -10.84 13.00
CA ILE A 129 -3.62 -9.51 12.62
C ILE A 129 -2.50 -8.47 12.80
N LYS A 130 -1.79 -8.50 13.93
CA LYS A 130 -0.63 -7.63 14.20
C LYS A 130 0.54 -7.80 13.21
N GLU A 131 0.76 -9.01 12.71
CA GLU A 131 1.83 -9.36 11.77
C GLU A 131 1.56 -8.90 10.33
N LEU A 132 0.29 -8.75 9.92
CA LEU A 132 -0.12 -8.33 8.57
C LEU A 132 0.41 -6.93 8.22
N GLY A 133 0.26 -5.98 9.14
CA GLY A 133 0.50 -4.56 8.87
C GLY A 133 -0.53 -3.97 7.89
N MET A 134 -0.29 -2.73 7.45
CA MET A 134 -1.22 -2.02 6.56
C MET A 134 -1.40 -2.75 5.21
N GLY A 135 -0.31 -3.03 4.49
CA GLY A 135 -0.37 -3.73 3.20
C GLY A 135 -1.04 -5.11 3.28
N GLY A 136 -0.77 -5.88 4.35
CA GLY A 136 -1.46 -7.14 4.59
C GLY A 136 -2.95 -6.96 4.89
N TRP A 137 -3.33 -5.91 5.64
CA TRP A 137 -4.72 -5.59 5.93
C TRP A 137 -5.52 -5.22 4.67
N LYS A 138 -4.92 -4.45 3.76
CA LYS A 138 -5.51 -4.15 2.43
C LYS A 138 -5.76 -5.43 1.64
N LEU A 139 -4.78 -6.33 1.57
CA LEU A 139 -4.92 -7.60 0.86
C LEU A 139 -5.98 -8.49 1.49
N ARG A 140 -6.04 -8.56 2.82
CA ARG A 140 -7.06 -9.31 3.55
C ARG A 140 -8.46 -8.79 3.22
N TRP A 141 -8.67 -7.48 3.28
CA TRP A 141 -9.95 -6.88 2.93
C TRP A 141 -10.33 -7.19 1.47
N ARG A 142 -9.37 -7.07 0.54
CA ARG A 142 -9.60 -7.36 -0.88
C ARG A 142 -10.04 -8.80 -1.12
N ILE A 143 -9.37 -9.75 -0.48
CA ILE A 143 -9.69 -11.18 -0.58
C ILE A 143 -11.07 -11.48 0.02
N MET A 144 -11.47 -10.82 1.11
CA MET A 144 -12.81 -10.97 1.70
C MET A 144 -13.95 -10.53 0.78
N GLN A 145 -13.68 -9.70 -0.24
CA GLN A 145 -14.69 -9.30 -1.22
C GLN A 145 -14.91 -10.34 -2.33
N THR A 146 -14.03 -11.33 -2.45
CA THR A 146 -14.15 -12.37 -3.49
C THR A 146 -15.33 -13.30 -3.20
N PRO A 147 -16.03 -13.81 -4.23
CA PRO A 147 -17.14 -14.74 -4.02
C PRO A 147 -16.67 -16.04 -3.36
N THR A 148 -15.48 -16.54 -3.73
CA THR A 148 -14.89 -17.77 -3.18
C THR A 148 -14.78 -17.73 -1.65
N ILE A 149 -14.31 -16.61 -1.08
CA ILE A 149 -14.19 -16.44 0.36
C ILE A 149 -15.53 -16.11 1.03
N ARG A 150 -16.39 -15.32 0.38
CA ARG A 150 -17.74 -15.05 0.87
C ARG A 150 -18.54 -16.34 1.04
N ASP A 151 -18.49 -17.23 0.04
CA ASP A 151 -19.17 -18.52 0.07
C ASP A 151 -18.60 -19.44 1.15
N ARG A 152 -17.26 -19.48 1.29
CA ARG A 152 -16.58 -20.21 2.38
C ARG A 152 -17.09 -19.75 3.75
N PHE A 153 -17.16 -18.45 3.98
CA PHE A 153 -17.64 -17.89 5.26
C PHE A 153 -19.13 -18.09 5.47
N ASN A 154 -19.96 -18.06 4.42
CA ASN A 154 -21.38 -18.37 4.52
C ASN A 154 -21.62 -19.85 4.91
N LYS A 155 -20.83 -20.78 4.36
CA LYS A 155 -20.85 -22.20 4.79
C LYS A 155 -20.47 -22.33 6.26
N GLN A 156 -19.38 -21.70 6.69
CA GLN A 156 -18.96 -21.70 8.10
C GLN A 156 -20.02 -21.11 9.03
N ARG A 157 -20.68 -20.00 8.63
CA ARG A 157 -21.78 -19.41 9.42
C ARG A 157 -22.96 -20.36 9.56
N LYS A 158 -23.35 -21.04 8.47
CA LYS A 158 -24.43 -22.04 8.48
C LYS A 158 -24.10 -23.21 9.42
N GLU A 159 -22.86 -23.69 9.40
CA GLU A 159 -22.38 -24.76 10.29
C GLU A 159 -22.40 -24.33 11.77
N LEU A 160 -22.08 -23.07 12.05
CA LEU A 160 -22.10 -22.50 13.39
C LEU A 160 -23.51 -22.04 13.84
N GLY A 161 -24.53 -22.14 12.97
CA GLY A 161 -25.90 -21.70 13.27
C GLY A 161 -26.11 -20.18 13.32
N LEU A 162 -25.20 -19.38 12.75
CA LEU A 162 -25.38 -17.93 12.63
C LEU A 162 -26.30 -17.58 11.45
N PRO A 163 -27.07 -16.47 11.54
CA PRO A 163 -27.84 -15.98 10.40
C PRO A 163 -26.90 -15.62 9.23
N LEU A 164 -27.38 -15.87 8.01
CA LEU A 164 -26.64 -15.51 6.80
C LEU A 164 -26.54 -13.98 6.71
N VAL A 165 -25.39 -13.49 6.23
CA VAL A 165 -25.19 -12.05 5.99
C VAL A 165 -26.15 -11.61 4.89
N GLY A 166 -27.01 -10.65 5.21
CA GLY A 166 -28.11 -10.18 4.36
C GLY A 166 -29.52 -10.54 4.89
N LEU A 167 -29.64 -11.40 5.90
CA LEU A 167 -30.91 -11.70 6.59
C LEU A 167 -30.86 -11.37 8.09
N SER A 168 -30.32 -10.20 8.45
CA SER A 168 -30.41 -9.72 9.84
C SER A 168 -31.70 -8.90 9.99
N PRO A 169 -32.69 -9.34 10.80
CA PRO A 169 -33.86 -8.54 11.11
C PRO A 169 -33.41 -7.38 12.02
N GLY A 170 -33.09 -6.23 11.45
CA GLY A 170 -32.67 -5.04 12.20
C GLY A 170 -31.45 -4.29 11.65
N ALA A 171 -30.82 -4.77 10.56
CA ALA A 171 -29.90 -3.94 9.78
C ALA A 171 -30.72 -3.28 8.67
N SER A 172 -31.16 -2.04 8.90
CA SER A 172 -31.83 -1.24 7.86
C SER A 172 -30.98 -1.25 6.59
N ASP A 173 -31.62 -1.57 5.46
CA ASP A 173 -31.11 -1.57 4.10
C ASP A 173 -30.73 -0.15 3.62
N GLU A 174 -29.82 0.49 4.34
CA GLU A 174 -28.97 1.50 3.76
C GLU A 174 -27.63 0.81 3.56
N LEU A 175 -27.39 0.34 2.32
CA LEU A 175 -26.03 0.18 1.86
C LEU A 175 -25.36 1.52 2.20
N PRO A 176 -24.37 1.57 3.13
CA PRO A 176 -23.75 2.83 3.47
C PRO A 176 -23.30 3.47 2.15
N GLU A 177 -23.39 4.78 1.97
CA GLU A 177 -22.93 5.43 0.72
C GLU A 177 -21.50 4.99 0.34
N ASN A 178 -20.71 4.64 1.35
CA ASN A 178 -19.40 4.01 1.24
C ASN A 178 -19.39 2.69 0.43
N GLY A 179 -20.47 1.91 0.45
CA GLY A 179 -20.61 0.62 -0.22
C GLY A 179 -20.69 0.71 -1.76
N GLN A 180 -21.28 1.78 -2.30
CA GLN A 180 -21.28 2.04 -3.75
C GLN A 180 -19.87 2.43 -4.22
N VAL A 181 -19.22 3.33 -3.48
CA VAL A 181 -17.81 3.71 -3.72
C VAL A 181 -16.90 2.47 -3.67
N ILE A 182 -17.08 1.62 -2.67
CA ILE A 182 -16.34 0.35 -2.54
C ILE A 182 -16.60 -0.56 -3.74
N ALA A 183 -17.84 -0.68 -4.22
CA ALA A 183 -18.18 -1.54 -5.35
C ALA A 183 -17.58 -1.02 -6.67
N GLU A 184 -17.56 0.29 -6.88
CA GLU A 184 -16.93 0.94 -8.03
C GLU A 184 -15.41 0.76 -7.98
N GLU A 185 -14.77 0.99 -6.84
CA GLU A 185 -13.34 0.73 -6.65
C GLU A 185 -12.98 -0.74 -6.88
N ILE A 186 -13.85 -1.68 -6.46
CA ILE A 186 -13.67 -3.11 -6.73
C ILE A 186 -13.68 -3.36 -8.24
N LYS A 187 -14.63 -2.80 -8.98
CA LYS A 187 -14.70 -2.93 -10.45
C LYS A 187 -13.47 -2.33 -11.12
N THR A 188 -13.05 -1.13 -10.72
CA THR A 188 -11.82 -0.49 -11.25
C THR A 188 -10.59 -1.36 -11.00
N ILE A 189 -10.48 -1.95 -9.81
CA ILE A 189 -9.39 -2.88 -9.50
C ILE A 189 -9.52 -4.15 -10.34
N ASP A 190 -10.70 -4.77 -10.43
CA ASP A 190 -10.93 -5.98 -11.24
C ASP A 190 -10.59 -5.76 -12.73
N GLU A 191 -10.93 -4.59 -13.27
CA GLU A 191 -10.56 -4.15 -14.63
C GLU A 191 -9.05 -3.96 -14.79
N GLN A 192 -8.39 -3.28 -13.85
CA GLN A 192 -6.91 -3.20 -13.81
C GLN A 192 -6.27 -4.59 -13.75
N LEU A 193 -6.92 -5.53 -13.08
CA LEU A 193 -6.44 -6.91 -12.98
C LEU A 193 -6.69 -7.73 -14.26
N LEU A 194 -7.65 -7.38 -15.11
CA LEU A 194 -7.91 -8.06 -16.39
C LEU A 194 -6.88 -7.71 -17.47
N GLN A 195 -6.17 -6.60 -17.32
CA GLN A 195 -5.10 -6.16 -18.24
C GLN A 195 -3.82 -7.02 -18.18
N GLY A 196 -3.82 -8.13 -17.43
CA GLY A 196 -2.78 -9.17 -17.50
C GLY A 196 -1.48 -8.84 -16.76
N THR A 197 -1.48 -7.83 -15.89
CA THR A 197 -0.29 -7.40 -15.15
C THR A 197 -0.22 -8.03 -13.77
N THR A 198 0.98 -8.48 -13.39
CA THR A 198 1.33 -8.78 -12.01
C THR A 198 0.95 -7.62 -11.10
N ILE A 199 0.16 -7.86 -10.04
CA ILE A 199 -0.20 -6.80 -9.07
C ILE A 199 1.08 -6.36 -8.36
N ASN A 200 1.61 -5.18 -8.72
CA ASN A 200 2.79 -4.61 -8.07
C ASN A 200 2.39 -3.92 -6.76
N MET A 201 2.29 -4.69 -5.68
CA MET A 201 2.10 -4.11 -4.36
C MET A 201 3.39 -3.41 -3.92
N GLY A 202 3.36 -2.09 -3.94
CA GLY A 202 4.42 -1.25 -3.39
C GLY A 202 5.32 -0.56 -4.42
N GLN A 203 5.07 -0.68 -5.72
CA GLN A 203 5.74 0.16 -6.73
C GLN A 203 4.85 1.37 -7.06
N GLU A 204 5.45 2.56 -7.13
CA GLU A 204 4.84 3.65 -7.89
C GLU A 204 4.80 3.15 -9.33
N GLU A 205 3.61 2.79 -9.80
CA GLU A 205 3.37 2.87 -11.23
C GLU A 205 3.40 4.37 -11.54
N ASP A 206 4.30 4.80 -12.42
CA ASP A 206 4.28 6.12 -13.02
C ASP A 206 2.98 6.25 -13.80
N LEU A 207 1.87 6.46 -13.10
CA LEU A 207 0.61 6.79 -13.70
C LEU A 207 0.80 8.17 -14.31
N CYS A 208 1.00 8.21 -15.62
CA CYS A 208 0.59 9.35 -16.44
C CYS A 208 -0.90 9.56 -16.08
N GLU A 209 -1.20 10.54 -15.21
CA GLU A 209 -2.55 10.72 -14.72
C GLU A 209 -3.50 11.00 -15.90
N PRO A 210 -4.75 10.49 -15.85
CA PRO A 210 -5.76 10.84 -16.84
C PRO A 210 -6.01 12.35 -16.79
N GLU A 211 -6.06 12.95 -17.98
CA GLU A 211 -6.39 14.36 -18.24
C GLU A 211 -7.60 14.78 -17.37
N HIS A 212 -7.37 15.50 -16.27
CA HIS A 212 -8.46 16.17 -15.57
C HIS A 212 -8.98 17.26 -16.51
N PRO A 213 -10.29 17.30 -16.84
CA PRO A 213 -10.81 18.29 -17.76
C PRO A 213 -10.54 19.69 -17.22
N THR A 214 -9.89 20.46 -18.09
CA THR A 214 -9.51 21.87 -17.97
C THR A 214 -10.55 22.66 -17.18
N ALA A 215 -10.09 23.37 -16.15
CA ALA A 215 -10.90 24.34 -15.43
C ALA A 215 -11.67 25.21 -16.42
N ILE A 216 -13.00 25.11 -16.37
CA ILE A 216 -13.89 26.03 -17.07
C ILE A 216 -13.51 27.43 -16.59
N GLN A 217 -12.98 28.22 -17.52
CA GLN A 217 -12.81 29.66 -17.36
C GLN A 217 -14.19 30.22 -16.97
N SER A 218 -14.32 30.70 -15.75
CA SER A 218 -15.43 31.56 -15.37
C SER A 218 -15.29 32.87 -16.17
N PRO A 219 -16.26 33.22 -17.02
CA PRO A 219 -16.21 34.49 -17.72
C PRO A 219 -16.71 35.60 -16.80
N LEU A 220 -15.89 36.67 -16.73
CA LEU A 220 -16.15 38.04 -16.27
C LEU A 220 -16.61 38.25 -14.83
#